data_AF-A0A343JED9-F1
#
_entry.id   AF-A0A343JED9-F1
#
_cell.length_a   1.000
_cell.length_b   1.000
_cell.length_c   1.000
_cell.angle_alpha   90.00
_cell.angle_beta   90.00
_cell.angle_gamma   90.00
#
_symmetry.space_group_name_H-M   'P 1'
#
loop_
_entity.id
_entity.type
_entity.pdbx_description
1 polymer ?
#
loop_
_entity_poly.entity_id
_entity_poly.type
_entity_poly.pdbx_seq_one_letter_code
_entity_poly.pdbx_strand_id
1 'polypeptide(L)'
;MSKKEYKYLPEVKSREIISNQSNDEVYVKGNSPCPCCGFITIPNNGNALSYVCPVCLWEIDLFLKSDNEASDLNHGLTLIEARKNYKDYGAVLYNLKEYSREPLEKEYPNK
;
A
#
# COMPACT_ATOMS: atom_id res chain seq x y z
N MET A 1 24.13 -30.06 9.32
CA MET A 1 23.56 -28.86 9.96
C MET A 1 22.37 -29.28 10.81
N SER A 2 22.34 -28.85 12.07
CA SER A 2 21.54 -29.41 13.17
C SER A 2 20.05 -29.02 13.08
N LYS A 3 19.13 -29.98 13.25
CA LYS A 3 17.65 -29.84 13.21
C LYS A 3 17.04 -29.01 14.36
N LYS A 4 17.78 -28.06 14.95
CA LYS A 4 17.37 -27.38 16.19
C LYS A 4 16.66 -26.03 16.01
N GLU A 5 16.29 -25.63 14.79
CA GLU A 5 15.94 -24.23 14.52
C GLU A 5 14.45 -23.92 14.29
N TYR A 6 13.53 -24.80 14.65
CA TYR A 6 12.09 -24.57 14.42
C TYR A 6 11.20 -24.75 15.66
N LYS A 7 11.77 -24.63 16.87
CA LYS A 7 11.03 -24.83 18.14
C LYS A 7 9.86 -23.84 18.34
N TYR A 8 9.89 -22.71 17.65
CA TYR A 8 8.94 -21.61 17.85
C TYR A 8 8.14 -21.23 16.59
N LEU A 9 8.22 -22.03 15.52
CA LEU A 9 7.35 -21.81 14.37
C LEU A 9 5.95 -22.34 14.68
N PRO A 10 4.89 -21.53 14.52
CA PRO A 10 3.54 -22.05 14.58
C PRO A 10 3.30 -23.03 13.43
N GLU A 11 2.61 -24.14 13.72
CA GLU A 11 2.12 -25.03 12.69
C GLU A 11 1.02 -24.32 11.90
N VAL A 12 1.32 -23.91 10.66
CA VAL A 12 0.31 -23.35 9.76
C VAL A 12 -0.50 -24.52 9.20
N LYS A 13 -1.69 -24.76 9.75
CA LYS A 13 -2.71 -25.54 9.04
C LYS A 13 -3.13 -24.70 7.84
N SER A 14 -2.76 -25.14 6.64
CA SER A 14 -3.24 -24.55 5.39
C SER A 14 -4.75 -24.35 5.50
N ARG A 15 -5.22 -23.11 5.39
CA ARG A 15 -6.65 -22.79 5.50
C ARG A 15 -7.42 -23.66 4.52
N GLU A 16 -8.42 -24.38 5.02
CA GLU A 16 -9.43 -24.96 4.16
C GLU A 16 -10.09 -23.82 3.38
N ILE A 17 -10.03 -23.93 2.05
CA ILE A 17 -10.72 -23.00 1.15
C ILE A 17 -12.22 -23.24 1.36
N ILE A 18 -12.86 -22.43 2.18
CA ILE A 18 -14.33 -22.41 2.27
C ILE A 18 -14.82 -21.73 0.99
N SER A 19 -15.19 -22.55 0.01
CA SER A 19 -15.53 -22.16 -1.35
C SER A 19 -16.96 -21.60 -1.52
N ASN A 20 -17.54 -20.94 -0.51
CA ASN A 20 -18.95 -20.50 -0.56
C ASN A 20 -19.18 -19.15 0.14
N GLN A 21 -18.50 -18.11 -0.32
CA GLN A 21 -18.97 -16.73 -0.19
C GLN A 21 -18.88 -16.11 -1.59
N SER A 22 -19.87 -15.31 -1.98
CA SER A 22 -19.93 -14.67 -3.29
C SER A 22 -18.58 -14.05 -3.65
N ASN A 23 -18.19 -14.13 -4.93
CA ASN A 23 -16.96 -13.53 -5.50
C ASN A 23 -16.97 -11.98 -5.48
N ASP A 24 -17.63 -11.38 -4.49
CA ASP A 24 -17.37 -10.00 -4.13
C ASP A 24 -16.02 -10.01 -3.40
N GLU A 25 -14.92 -9.96 -4.16
CA GLU A 25 -13.63 -9.55 -3.63
C GLU A 25 -13.88 -8.34 -2.73
N VAL A 26 -13.41 -8.38 -1.48
CA VAL A 26 -13.55 -7.28 -0.51
C VAL A 26 -12.74 -6.10 -1.02
N TYR A 27 -13.28 -5.37 -2.00
CA TYR A 27 -12.65 -4.22 -2.60
C TYR A 27 -12.76 -3.07 -1.61
N VAL A 28 -11.63 -2.70 -1.02
CA VAL A 28 -11.54 -1.53 -0.15
C VAL A 28 -11.77 -0.29 -0.99
N LYS A 29 -12.91 0.38 -0.79
CA LYS A 29 -13.27 1.60 -1.53
C LYS A 29 -12.52 2.81 -0.97
N GLY A 30 -11.64 3.40 -1.79
CA GLY A 30 -11.01 4.68 -1.51
C GLY A 30 -12.00 5.84 -1.51
N ASN A 31 -11.77 6.82 -0.65
CA ASN A 31 -12.56 8.06 -0.57
C ASN A 31 -11.72 9.30 -0.25
N SER A 32 -10.39 9.18 -0.30
CA SER A 32 -9.44 10.27 -0.10
C SER A 32 -8.21 10.12 -0.99
N PRO A 33 -7.61 11.25 -1.39
CA PRO A 33 -6.44 11.23 -2.27
C PRO A 33 -5.23 10.63 -1.56
N CYS A 34 -4.48 9.81 -2.29
CA CYS A 34 -3.15 9.37 -1.85
C CYS A 34 -2.22 10.60 -1.77
N PRO A 35 -1.48 10.79 -0.67
CA PRO A 35 -0.58 11.94 -0.54
C PRO A 35 0.59 11.92 -1.53
N CYS A 36 0.89 10.75 -2.12
CA CYS A 36 1.92 10.56 -3.13
C CYS A 36 1.39 10.78 -4.55
N CYS A 37 0.46 9.93 -5.04
CA CYS A 37 0.01 9.98 -6.43
C CYS A 37 -1.25 10.81 -6.68
N GLY A 38 -1.99 11.22 -5.64
CA GLY A 38 -3.19 12.05 -5.74
C GLY A 38 -4.48 11.32 -6.11
N PHE A 39 -4.43 10.05 -6.54
CA PHE A 39 -5.64 9.26 -6.84
C PHE A 39 -6.45 8.95 -5.58
N ILE A 40 -7.77 8.85 -5.73
CA ILE A 40 -8.73 8.57 -4.66
C ILE A 40 -8.71 7.07 -4.30
N THR A 41 -7.66 6.65 -3.61
CA THR A 41 -7.43 5.24 -3.24
C THR A 41 -7.44 5.01 -1.74
N ILE A 42 -7.27 6.06 -0.92
CA ILE A 42 -7.10 5.89 0.53
C ILE A 42 -8.49 5.80 1.18
N PRO A 43 -8.79 4.75 1.95
CA PRO A 43 -10.07 4.61 2.64
C PRO A 43 -10.11 5.47 3.91
N ASN A 44 -11.22 5.36 4.66
CA ASN A 44 -11.40 5.99 5.97
C ASN A 44 -11.08 7.50 6.01
N ASN A 45 -11.44 8.22 4.95
CA ASN A 45 -11.19 9.65 4.79
C ASN A 45 -9.69 10.02 4.93
N GLY A 46 -8.80 9.12 4.49
CA GLY A 46 -7.36 9.30 4.61
C GLY A 46 -6.76 8.76 5.92
N ASN A 47 -7.57 8.50 6.95
CA ASN A 47 -7.12 7.95 8.23
C ASN A 47 -6.96 6.43 8.17
N ALA A 48 -6.03 5.95 7.35
CA ALA A 48 -5.82 4.54 7.08
C ALA A 48 -4.36 4.14 7.32
N LEU A 49 -3.93 4.13 8.58
CA LEU A 49 -2.56 3.76 8.96
C LEU A 49 -2.14 2.42 8.33
N SER A 50 -0.93 2.40 7.76
CA SER A 50 -0.35 1.23 7.06
C SER A 50 -1.15 0.73 5.85
N TYR A 51 -2.14 1.48 5.37
CA TYR A 51 -2.77 1.17 4.09
C TYR A 51 -1.81 1.49 2.95
N VAL A 52 -1.61 0.53 2.03
CA VAL A 52 -0.74 0.71 0.87
C VAL A 52 -1.58 1.15 -0.33
N CYS A 53 -1.24 2.30 -0.91
CA CYS A 53 -1.89 2.75 -2.15
C CYS A 53 -1.61 1.74 -3.29
N PRO A 54 -2.63 1.15 -3.93
CA PRO A 54 -2.42 0.16 -5.00
C PRO A 54 -1.85 0.76 -6.30
N VAL A 55 -1.88 2.10 -6.44
CA VAL A 55 -1.39 2.79 -7.63
C VAL A 55 0.09 3.13 -7.53
N CYS A 56 0.54 3.66 -6.39
CA CYS A 56 1.93 4.10 -6.23
C CYS A 56 2.74 3.30 -5.21
N LEU A 57 2.09 2.48 -4.38
CA LEU A 57 2.68 1.70 -3.29
C LEU A 57 3.24 2.54 -2.13
N TRP A 58 2.81 3.80 -1.99
CA TRP A 58 3.03 4.56 -0.75
C TRP A 58 2.20 3.94 0.39
N GLU A 59 2.86 3.55 1.47
CA GLU A 59 2.23 3.12 2.71
C GLU A 59 1.87 4.34 3.57
N ILE A 60 0.62 4.43 4.02
CA ILE A 60 0.12 5.60 4.74
C ILE A 60 0.72 5.66 6.15
N ASP A 61 1.59 6.65 6.32
CA ASP A 61 2.21 7.03 7.58
C ASP A 61 1.54 8.28 8.13
N LEU A 62 0.64 8.09 9.10
CA LEU A 62 -0.11 9.18 9.73
C LEU A 62 0.71 9.98 10.75
N PHE A 63 1.94 9.55 11.03
CA PHE A 63 2.80 10.17 12.04
C PHE A 63 3.77 11.20 11.45
N LEU A 64 3.86 11.28 10.11
CA LEU A 64 4.63 12.31 9.42
C LEU A 64 4.09 13.71 9.73
N LYS A 65 4.98 14.61 10.13
CA LYS A 65 4.70 16.02 10.43
C LYS A 65 4.94 16.92 9.23
N SER A 66 5.71 16.46 8.24
CA SER A 66 5.99 17.20 7.02
C SER A 66 6.37 16.28 5.86
N ASP A 67 6.26 16.81 4.63
CA ASP A 67 6.61 16.08 3.42
C ASP A 67 8.12 15.77 3.26
N ASN A 68 8.97 16.43 4.07
CA ASN A 68 10.43 16.26 4.10
C ASN A 68 10.87 15.28 5.19
N GLU A 69 9.96 14.79 6.02
CA GLU A 69 10.27 13.81 7.06
C GLU A 69 10.35 12.42 6.43
N ALA A 70 11.37 11.65 6.83
CA ALA A 70 11.54 10.28 6.38
C ALA A 70 10.47 9.39 7.02
N SER A 71 9.77 8.61 6.21
CA SER A 71 8.74 7.68 6.69
C SER A 71 9.34 6.35 7.14
N ASP A 72 9.02 5.95 8.37
CA ASP A 72 9.40 4.65 8.91
C ASP A 72 8.74 3.49 8.14
N LEU A 73 7.55 3.74 7.58
CA LEU A 73 6.81 2.75 6.79
C LEU A 73 7.28 2.63 5.34
N ASN A 74 7.98 3.64 4.81
CA ASN A 74 8.40 3.69 3.41
C ASN A 74 9.92 3.64 3.23
N HIS A 75 10.60 2.85 4.07
CA HIS A 75 12.05 2.63 4.01
C HIS A 75 12.88 3.92 4.09
N GLY A 76 12.39 4.91 4.84
CA GLY A 76 13.07 6.20 5.02
C GLY A 76 12.86 7.18 3.86
N LEU A 77 12.01 6.87 2.87
CA LEU A 77 11.63 7.84 1.85
C LEU A 77 10.85 9.00 2.47
N THR A 78 11.17 10.20 2.02
CA THR A 78 10.31 11.38 2.21
C THR A 78 9.16 11.35 1.21
N LEU A 79 8.06 12.06 1.51
CA LEU A 79 6.94 12.16 0.59
C LEU A 79 7.31 12.94 -0.69
N ILE A 80 8.25 13.89 -0.60
CA ILE A 80 8.81 14.58 -1.78
C ILE A 80 9.51 13.60 -2.72
N GLU A 81 10.37 12.73 -2.19
CA GLU A 81 11.07 11.72 -2.98
C GLU A 81 10.09 10.71 -3.59
N ALA A 82 9.11 10.25 -2.80
CA ALA A 82 8.06 9.35 -3.28
C ALA A 82 7.27 9.93 -4.45
N ARG A 83 6.87 11.21 -4.37
CA ARG A 83 6.18 11.91 -5.47
C ARG A 83 7.05 12.03 -6.72
N LYS A 84 8.37 12.27 -6.56
CA LYS A 84 9.31 12.30 -7.68
C LYS A 84 9.43 10.91 -8.31
N ASN A 85 9.67 9.89 -7.50
CA ASN A 85 9.77 8.50 -7.95
C ASN A 85 8.49 8.04 -8.65
N TYR A 86 7.31 8.41 -8.15
CA TYR A 86 6.05 8.07 -8.81
C TYR A 86 5.95 8.68 -10.22
N LYS A 87 6.41 9.92 -10.41
CA LYS A 87 6.44 10.55 -11.74
C LYS A 87 7.41 9.84 -12.69
N ASP A 88 8.55 9.38 -12.16
CA ASP A 88 9.61 8.76 -12.97
C ASP A 88 9.35 7.27 -13.26
N TYR A 89 8.76 6.53 -12.31
CA TYR A 89 8.66 5.07 -12.35
C TYR A 89 7.22 4.55 -12.34
N GLY A 90 6.24 5.38 -11.94
CA GLY A 90 4.87 4.94 -11.68
C GLY A 90 4.69 4.19 -10.34
N ALA A 91 5.69 4.22 -9.46
CA ALA A 91 5.66 3.68 -8.09
C ALA A 91 6.65 4.45 -7.19
N VAL A 92 6.54 4.31 -5.87
CA VAL A 92 7.42 4.99 -4.90
C VAL A 92 8.87 4.49 -4.94
N LEU A 93 9.08 3.27 -5.46
CA LEU A 93 10.38 2.69 -5.75
C LEU A 93 10.30 1.98 -7.10
N TYR A 94 11.41 2.01 -7.86
CA TYR A 94 11.48 1.42 -9.20
C TYR A 94 11.11 -0.07 -9.21
N ASN A 95 11.63 -0.84 -8.26
CA ASN A 95 11.37 -2.28 -8.13
C ASN A 95 9.93 -2.62 -7.70
N LEU A 96 9.13 -1.63 -7.26
CA LEU A 96 7.73 -1.85 -6.90
C LEU A 96 6.76 -1.63 -8.07
N LYS A 97 7.23 -1.15 -9.23
CA LYS A 97 6.38 -0.88 -10.39
C LYS A 97 5.60 -2.12 -10.84
N GLU A 98 6.21 -3.31 -10.81
CA GLU A 98 5.54 -4.56 -11.21
C GLU A 98 4.33 -4.92 -10.33
N TYR A 99 4.29 -4.43 -9.09
CA TYR A 99 3.19 -4.66 -8.14
C TYR A 99 2.16 -3.53 -8.13
N SER A 100 2.44 -2.43 -8.84
CA SER A 100 1.49 -1.35 -9.02
C SER A 100 0.43 -1.72 -10.05
N ARG A 101 -0.71 -1.05 -9.98
CA ARG A 101 -1.68 -1.02 -11.07
C ARG A 101 -1.94 0.40 -11.53
N GLU A 102 -2.45 0.52 -12.75
CA GLU A 102 -3.02 1.78 -13.21
C GLU A 102 -4.23 2.18 -12.34
N PRO A 103 -4.46 3.50 -12.15
CA PRO A 103 -5.64 3.99 -11.45
C PRO A 103 -6.92 3.62 -12.21
N LEU A 104 -7.97 3.27 -11.46
CA LEU A 104 -9.30 3.06 -12.05
C LEU A 104 -9.92 4.41 -12.41
N GLU A 105 -10.85 4.42 -13.37
CA GLU A 105 -11.54 5.65 -13.81
C GLU A 105 -12.17 6.43 -12.64
N LYS A 106 -12.80 5.71 -11.69
CA LYS A 106 -13.41 6.30 -10.48
C LYS A 106 -12.41 6.87 -9.45
N GLU A 107 -11.11 6.59 -9.62
CA GLU A 107 -10.06 7.02 -8.69
C GLU A 107 -9.42 8.34 -9.13
N TYR A 108 -9.74 8.84 -10.33
CA TYR A 108 -9.33 10.17 -10.74
C TYR A 108 -10.08 11.21 -9.89
N PRO A 109 -9.38 12.19 -9.29
CA PRO A 109 -10.04 13.30 -8.60
C PRO A 109 -10.99 14.02 -9.56
N ASN A 110 -12.24 14.23 -9.14
CA ASN A 110 -13.17 15.05 -9.91
C ASN A 110 -12.60 16.46 -10.03
N LYS A 111 -12.60 17.01 -11.25
CA LYS A 111 -12.21 18.41 -11.53
C LYS A 111 -13.22 19.38 -10.95
#